data_AF-A0A929GFT8-F1
#
_entry.id   AF-A0A929GFT8-F1
#
_cell.length_a   1.000
_cell.length_b   1.000
_cell.length_c   1.000
_cell.angle_alpha   90.00
_cell.angle_beta   90.00
_cell.angle_gamma   90.00
#
_symmetry.space_group_name_H-M   'P 1'
#
loop_
_entity.id
_entity.type
_entity.pdbx_description
1 polymer ?
#
loop_
_entity_poly.entity_id
_entity_poly.type
_entity_poly.pdbx_seq_one_letter_code
_entity_poly.pdbx_strand_id
1 'polypeptide(L)'
;MKKKIIAVFKYLVFLFIGLFLLWLVYRKLNLQLVIRQILNANYWWILLSFVFGIISHIARAIRWNILINSLGYKTKTSTTFYAVMIG
;
A
#
# COMPACT_ATOMS: atom_id res chain seq x y z
N MET A 1 -12.00 -23.64 21.36
CA MET A 1 -12.21 -22.34 22.05
C MET A 1 -10.89 -21.56 22.22
N LYS A 2 -9.83 -22.16 22.77
CA LYS A 2 -8.49 -21.52 22.91
C LYS A 2 -7.95 -20.87 21.61
N LYS A 3 -8.02 -21.56 20.47
CA LYS A 3 -7.58 -21.03 19.16
C LYS A 3 -8.36 -19.78 18.70
N LYS A 4 -9.66 -19.71 18.98
CA LYS A 4 -10.49 -18.53 18.65
C LYS A 4 -10.13 -17.33 19.52
N ILE A 5 -9.89 -17.55 20.82
CA ILE A 5 -9.47 -16.51 21.76
C ILE A 5 -8.11 -15.94 21.36
N ILE A 6 -7.14 -16.80 21.00
CA ILE A 6 -5.82 -16.37 20.53
C ILE A 6 -5.93 -15.53 19.24
N ALA A 7 -6.80 -15.93 18.30
CA ALA A 7 -7.03 -15.18 17.08
C ALA A 7 -7.60 -13.79 17.36
N VAL A 8 -8.64 -13.69 18.18
CA VAL A 8 -9.25 -12.40 18.57
C VAL A 8 -8.24 -11.51 19.27
N PHE A 9 -7.46 -12.05 20.20
CA PHE A 9 -6.40 -11.30 20.88
C PHE A 9 -5.35 -10.77 19.90
N LYS A 10 -4.90 -11.59 18.93
CA LYS A 10 -3.96 -11.13 17.90
C LYS A 10 -4.52 -9.93 17.13
N TYR A 11 -5.76 -9.99 16.67
CA TYR A 11 -6.37 -8.86 15.96
C TYR A 11 -6.52 -7.61 16.83
N LEU A 12 -6.91 -7.77 18.10
CA LEU A 12 -7.00 -6.65 19.05
C LEU A 12 -5.65 -5.99 19.29
N VAL A 13 -4.57 -6.78 19.43
CA VAL A 13 -3.21 -6.26 19.57
C VAL A 13 -2.79 -5.48 18.32
N PHE A 14 -3.02 -6.03 17.12
CA PHE A 14 -2.71 -5.31 15.87
C PHE A 14 -3.51 -4.01 15.75
N LEU A 15 -4.80 -4.03 16.10
CA LEU A 15 -5.64 -2.84 16.08
C LEU A 15 -5.15 -1.79 17.10
N PHE A 16 -4.84 -2.21 18.32
CA PHE A 16 -4.34 -1.33 19.37
C PHE A 16 -3.02 -0.67 18.95
N ILE A 17 -2.09 -1.44 18.38
CA ILE A 17 -0.82 -0.91 17.87
C ILE A 17 -1.09 0.14 16.78
N GLY A 18 -1.99 -0.16 15.83
CA GLY A 18 -2.37 0.81 14.79
C GLY A 18 -2.91 2.11 15.35
N LEU A 19 -3.89 2.02 16.26
CA LEU A 19 -4.49 3.20 16.91
C LEU A 19 -3.48 3.99 17.75
N PHE A 20 -2.62 3.29 18.48
CA PHE A 20 -1.57 3.90 19.28
C PHE A 20 -0.57 4.68 18.41
N LEU A 21 -0.14 4.10 17.29
CA LEU A 21 0.77 4.76 16.35
C LEU A 21 0.11 6.00 15.71
N LEU A 22 -1.16 5.91 15.30
CA LEU A 22 -1.90 7.06 14.79
C LEU A 22 -1.98 8.17 15.84
N TRP A 23 -2.37 7.84 17.07
CA TRP A 23 -2.38 8.81 18.16
C TRP A 23 -1.01 9.45 18.38
N LEU A 24 0.07 8.66 18.35
CA LEU A 24 1.43 9.15 18.56
C LEU A 24 1.86 10.16 17.48
N VAL A 25 1.49 9.94 16.22
CA VAL A 25 1.76 10.83 15.10
C VAL A 25 0.90 12.09 15.16
N TYR A 26 -0.40 11.96 15.43
CA TYR A 26 -1.36 13.06 15.32
C TYR A 26 -1.47 13.94 16.58
N ARG A 27 -1.07 13.46 17.77
CA ARG A 27 -1.25 14.21 19.05
C ARG A 27 -0.64 15.60 19.11
N LYS A 28 0.32 15.92 18.23
CA LYS A 28 0.99 17.24 18.16
C LYS A 28 0.84 17.90 16.79
N LEU A 29 -0.04 17.38 15.94
CA LEU A 29 -0.16 17.82 14.56
C LEU A 29 -1.01 19.09 14.49
N ASN A 30 -0.43 20.16 13.94
CA ASN A 30 -1.18 21.38 13.62
C ASN A 30 -1.76 21.27 12.20
N LEU A 31 -3.07 21.02 12.12
CA LEU A 31 -3.77 20.83 10.85
C LEU A 31 -3.63 22.02 9.90
N GLN A 32 -3.67 23.26 10.41
CA GLN A 32 -3.54 24.45 9.58
C GLN A 32 -2.15 24.55 8.93
N LEU A 33 -1.11 24.21 9.69
CA LEU A 33 0.27 24.17 9.19
C LEU A 33 0.42 23.11 8.09
N VAL A 34 -0.12 21.91 8.31
CA VAL A 34 -0.05 20.80 7.34
C VAL A 34 -0.75 21.16 6.04
N ILE A 35 -1.96 21.73 6.09
CA ILE A 35 -2.69 22.17 4.90
C ILE A 35 -1.87 23.23 4.14
N ARG A 36 -1.31 24.22 4.86
CA ARG A 36 -0.46 25.24 4.25
C ARG A 36 0.78 24.62 3.57
N GLN A 37 1.41 23.63 4.20
CA GLN A 37 2.56 22.93 3.63
C GLN A 37 2.20 22.14 2.36
N ILE A 38 1.06 21.45 2.35
CA ILE A 38 0.56 20.72 1.18
C ILE A 38 0.32 21.68 0.01
N LEU A 39 -0.34 22.82 0.25
CA LEU A 39 -0.65 23.78 -0.80
C LEU A 39 0.60 24.41 -1.43
N ASN A 40 1.66 24.62 -0.63
CA ASN A 40 2.92 25.19 -1.09
C ASN A 40 3.96 24.14 -1.52
N ALA A 41 3.62 22.85 -1.46
CA ALA A 41 4.55 21.79 -1.82
C ALA A 41 4.85 21.80 -3.32
N ASN A 42 6.06 21.36 -3.69
CA ASN A 42 6.40 21.18 -5.09
C ASN A 42 5.78 19.88 -5.62
N TYR A 43 4.69 20.02 -6.38
CA TYR A 43 3.95 18.92 -7.00
C TYR A 43 4.78 18.09 -8.00
N TRP A 44 5.95 18.58 -8.44
CA TRP A 44 6.88 17.82 -9.28
C TRP A 44 7.29 16.50 -8.62
N TRP A 45 7.54 16.52 -7.31
CA TRP A 45 7.90 15.31 -6.55
C TRP A 45 6.75 14.32 -6.44
N ILE A 46 5.51 14.81 -6.41
CA ILE A 46 4.31 13.95 -6.39
C ILE A 46 4.17 13.24 -7.74
N LEU A 47 4.30 13.97 -8.85
CA LEU A 47 4.26 13.39 -10.18
C LEU A 47 5.38 12.36 -10.38
N LEU A 48 6.61 12.70 -9.97
CA LEU A 48 7.74 11.78 -10.06
C LEU A 48 7.50 10.49 -9.26
N SER A 49 7.00 10.62 -8.03
CA SER A 49 6.66 9.47 -7.18
C SER A 49 5.56 8.61 -7.80
N PHE A 50 4.56 9.24 -8.42
CA PHE A 50 3.50 8.55 -9.13
C PHE A 50 4.02 7.74 -10.32
N VAL A 51 4.93 8.30 -11.12
CA VAL A 51 5.58 7.60 -12.24
C VAL A 51 6.36 6.38 -11.75
N PHE A 52 7.19 6.54 -10.70
CA PHE A 52 7.90 5.40 -10.10
C PHE A 52 6.94 4.36 -9.52
N GLY A 53 5.81 4.80 -8.95
CA GLY A 53 4.73 3.93 -8.49
C GLY A 53 4.17 3.06 -9.61
N ILE A 54 3.83 3.65 -10.76
CA ILE A 54 3.34 2.89 -11.92
C ILE A 54 4.40 1.90 -12.42
N ILE A 55 5.65 2.34 -12.56
CA ILE A 55 6.75 1.46 -12.98
C ILE A 55 6.90 0.27 -12.04
N SER A 56 6.80 0.49 -10.73
CA SER A 56 6.82 -0.58 -9.73
C SER A 56 5.69 -1.60 -9.93
N HIS A 57 4.48 -1.15 -10.26
CA HIS A 57 3.34 -2.04 -10.53
C HIS A 57 3.49 -2.80 -11.85
N ILE A 58 4.06 -2.18 -12.88
CA ILE A 58 4.39 -2.86 -14.14
C ILE A 58 5.44 -3.94 -13.90
N ALA A 59 6.50 -3.64 -13.15
CA ALA A 59 7.53 -4.61 -12.79
C ALA A 59 6.93 -5.80 -12.01
N ARG A 60 6.00 -5.53 -11.10
CA ARG A 60 5.27 -6.57 -10.35
C ARG A 60 4.41 -7.43 -11.29
N ALA A 61 3.73 -6.83 -12.26
CA ALA A 61 2.93 -7.55 -13.25
C ALA A 61 3.77 -8.47 -14.13
N ILE A 62 4.92 -8.01 -14.59
CA ILE A 62 5.87 -8.83 -15.37
C ILE A 62 6.37 -10.00 -14.52
N ARG A 63 6.74 -9.76 -13.25
CA ARG A 63 7.18 -10.81 -12.34
C ARG A 63 6.11 -11.90 -12.15
N TRP A 64 4.85 -11.51 -11.99
CA TRP A 64 3.74 -12.47 -11.91
C TRP A 64 3.53 -13.23 -13.22
N ASN A 65 3.68 -12.58 -14.37
CA ASN A 65 3.64 -13.28 -15.67
C ASN A 65 4.73 -14.35 -15.79
N ILE A 66 5.94 -14.11 -15.30
CA ILE A 66 7.02 -15.11 -15.30
C ILE A 66 6.59 -16.35 -14.50
N LEU A 67 5.98 -16.14 -13.32
CA LEU A 67 5.48 -17.23 -12.50
C LEU A 67 4.33 -17.98 -13.19
N ILE A 68 3.36 -17.28 -13.77
CA ILE A 68 2.21 -17.89 -14.46
C ILE A 68 2.67 -18.68 -15.69
N ASN A 69 3.64 -18.15 -16.44
CA ASN A 69 4.25 -18.84 -17.58
C ASN A 69 4.92 -20.17 -17.17
N SER A 70 5.56 -20.24 -15.98
CA SER A 70 6.12 -21.50 -15.48
C SER A 70 5.08 -22.57 -15.15
N LEU A 71 3.81 -22.18 -14.99
CA LEU A 71 2.68 -23.08 -14.77
C LEU A 71 2.01 -23.53 -16.10
N GLY A 72 2.55 -23.11 -17.25
CA GLY A 72 2.04 -23.45 -18.58
C GLY A 72 0.98 -22.49 -19.13
N TYR A 73 0.62 -21.45 -18.39
CA TYR A 73 -0.38 -20.45 -18.81
C TYR A 73 0.30 -19.21 -19.38
N LYS A 74 -0.22 -18.66 -20.47
CA LYS A 74 0.27 -17.39 -21.05
C LYS A 74 -0.70 -16.25 -20.75
N THR A 75 -0.22 -15.20 -20.10
CA THR A 75 -1.00 -14.00 -19.75
C THR A 75 -0.37 -12.75 -20.33
N LYS A 76 -1.21 -11.81 -20.78
CA LYS A 76 -0.74 -10.49 -21.21
C LYS A 76 -0.34 -9.66 -19.99
N THR A 77 0.73 -8.87 -20.09
CA THR A 77 1.17 -7.97 -19.01
C THR A 77 0.10 -6.96 -18.62
N SER A 78 -0.74 -6.52 -19.56
CA SER A 78 -1.88 -5.64 -19.24
C SER A 78 -2.90 -6.30 -18.30
N THR A 79 -3.29 -7.55 -18.57
CA THR A 79 -4.23 -8.31 -17.72
C THR A 79 -3.68 -8.45 -16.30
N THR A 80 -2.41 -8.85 -16.17
CA THR A 80 -1.77 -9.04 -14.88
C THR A 80 -1.48 -7.71 -14.17
N PHE A 81 -1.23 -6.64 -14.93
CA PHE A 81 -1.10 -5.29 -14.38
C PHE A 81 -2.41 -4.84 -13.74
N TYR A 82 -3.56 -4.96 -14.44
CA TYR A 82 -4.85 -4.62 -13.85
C TYR A 82 -5.19 -5.50 -12.65
N ALA A 83 -4.85 -6.80 -12.67
CA ALA A 83 -5.01 -7.67 -11.51
C ALA A 83 -4.18 -7.20 -10.30
N VAL A 84 -2.93 -6.78 -10.52
CA VAL A 84 -2.04 -6.20 -9.50
C VAL A 84 -2.47 -4.82 -9.02
N MET A 85 -3.22 -4.07 -9.83
CA MET A 85 -3.75 -2.76 -9.42
C MET A 85 -5.01 -2.88 -8.55
N ILE A 86 -5.79 -3.96 -8.72
CA ILE A 86 -6.99 -4.24 -7.93
C ILE A 86 -6.67 -4.97 -6.62
N GLY A 87 -5.73 -5.92 -6.65
CA GLY A 87 -5.32 -6.73 -5.50
C GLY A 87 -4.13 -6.18 -4.73
#